data_AF-A0A4Q0VZE8-F1
#
_entry.id   AF-A0A4Q0VZE8-F1
#
_cell.length_a   1.000
_cell.length_b   1.000
_cell.length_c   1.000
_cell.angle_alpha   90.00
_cell.angle_beta   90.00
_cell.angle_gamma   90.00
#
_symmetry.space_group_name_H-M   'P 1'
#
loop_
_entity.id
_entity.type
_entity.pdbx_description
1 polymer ?
#
loop_
_entity_poly.entity_id
_entity_poly.type
_entity_poly.pdbx_seq_one_letter_code
_entity_poly.pdbx_strand_id
1 'polypeptide(L)'
;MKYLMILILSLTLAACGQSPEQEEPRTGYEGSPDGGQSIGVPEGDAVDIIRDFVANELDELAFSGLYLAHDPHMHVVLLVQEDYYDEDLRERIVAFAESKGSDNLEFEIKPAKYSYQTLDTIMNKLNESYQQLLVTERQVLSFGIDEMENRIFMDVSTKADLNLDLLSEITGGNDEIIHIKEGIMSAVDENGLPIAEPFITGIVMEIDENGRILIDDQIYFSINDATVIRDHSGAELEVDDIKVGDQVMAWSDGMILHSLPAQGYAVAIKKLD
;
A
#
# COMPACT_ATOMS: atom_id res chain seq x y z
N MET A 1 22.79 38.87 63.60
CA MET A 1 21.32 38.99 63.39
C MET A 1 20.89 37.77 62.60
N LYS A 2 20.47 36.72 63.30
CA LYS A 2 19.06 36.34 63.55
C LYS A 2 18.40 35.67 62.32
N TYR A 3 18.42 34.34 62.38
CA TYR A 3 17.41 33.36 61.97
C TYR A 3 16.38 33.75 60.89
N LEU A 4 16.23 32.91 59.86
CA LEU A 4 15.08 32.00 59.83
C LEU A 4 15.32 30.80 58.90
N MET A 5 15.19 29.64 59.52
CA MET A 5 15.14 28.30 58.99
C MET A 5 13.70 28.04 58.52
N ILE A 6 13.49 27.63 57.27
CA ILE A 6 12.29 26.87 56.89
C ILE A 6 12.76 25.64 56.11
N LEU A 7 12.57 24.51 56.78
CA LEU A 7 12.68 23.15 56.30
C LEU A 7 11.27 22.77 55.82
N ILE A 8 11.09 22.46 54.54
CA ILE A 8 9.91 21.71 54.07
C ILE A 8 10.40 20.48 53.32
N LEU A 9 9.93 19.37 53.86
CA LEU A 9 10.11 17.98 53.49
C LEU A 9 9.06 17.59 52.45
N SER A 10 9.38 16.55 51.66
CA SER A 10 8.47 15.65 50.90
C SER A 10 7.84 16.23 49.60
N LEU A 11 7.66 15.50 48.49
CA LEU A 11 7.63 14.07 48.20
C LEU A 11 8.32 13.78 46.85
N THR A 12 8.99 12.63 46.78
CA THR A 12 9.36 11.95 45.53
C THR A 12 8.10 11.35 44.88
N LEU A 13 7.77 11.81 43.68
CA LEU A 13 6.91 11.07 42.75
C LEU A 13 7.77 10.59 41.58
N ALA A 14 7.66 9.28 41.32
CA ALA A 14 8.30 8.59 40.22
C ALA A 14 7.86 9.21 38.89
N ALA A 15 8.82 9.65 38.09
CA ALA A 15 8.61 9.97 36.69
C ALA A 15 8.60 8.66 35.89
N CYS A 16 7.42 8.06 35.74
CA CYS A 16 7.16 7.20 34.59
C CYS A 16 6.86 8.15 33.42
N GLY A 17 7.80 8.24 32.48
CA GLY A 17 7.57 8.90 31.20
C GLY A 17 6.54 8.12 30.41
N GLN A 18 5.34 8.69 30.27
CA GLN A 18 4.43 8.39 29.18
C GLN A 18 4.79 9.33 28.03
N SER A 19 5.25 8.74 26.93
CA SER A 19 5.32 9.42 25.63
C SER A 19 3.93 9.95 25.27
N PRO A 20 3.81 11.14 24.66
CA PRO A 20 2.54 11.55 24.09
C PRO A 20 2.20 10.60 22.93
N GLU A 21 1.08 9.91 23.06
CA GLU A 21 0.42 9.24 21.94
C GLU A 21 0.20 10.29 20.84
N GLN A 22 0.76 10.04 19.65
CA GLN A 22 0.33 10.73 18.45
C GLN A 22 -1.14 10.39 18.22
N GLU A 23 -2.00 11.39 18.35
CA GLU A 23 -3.37 11.33 17.86
C GLU A 23 -3.33 11.06 16.36
N GLU A 24 -3.70 9.85 15.95
CA GLU A 24 -4.16 9.61 14.59
C GLU A 24 -5.36 10.54 14.31
N PRO A 25 -5.47 11.11 13.10
CA PRO A 25 -6.59 11.97 12.76
C PRO A 25 -7.90 11.16 12.81
N ARG A 26 -8.63 11.33 13.91
CA ARG A 26 -10.02 10.91 14.06
C ARG A 26 -10.85 11.58 12.97
N THR A 27 -11.29 10.80 11.99
CA THR A 27 -12.37 11.21 11.09
C THR A 27 -13.64 11.30 11.93
N GLY A 28 -14.01 12.55 12.26
CA GLY A 28 -15.19 12.83 13.06
C GLY A 28 -16.46 12.52 12.28
N TYR A 29 -17.18 11.48 12.69
CA TYR A 29 -18.63 11.43 12.54
C TYR A 29 -19.24 11.01 13.89
N GLU A 30 -19.66 11.99 14.68
CA GLU A 30 -20.45 11.78 15.90
C GLU A 30 -21.95 11.75 15.53
N GLY A 31 -22.53 10.55 15.56
CA GLY A 31 -23.89 10.30 16.04
C GLY A 31 -25.06 10.36 15.05
N SER A 32 -25.77 9.23 14.90
CA SER A 32 -27.03 9.05 15.64
C SER A 32 -27.34 7.55 15.83
N PRO A 33 -27.82 7.11 17.00
CA PRO A 33 -28.17 5.73 17.29
C PRO A 33 -29.67 5.52 17.08
N ASP A 34 -30.08 4.62 16.18
CA ASP A 34 -31.33 3.89 16.43
C ASP A 34 -31.38 2.55 15.73
N GLY A 35 -31.98 1.58 16.42
CA GLY A 35 -31.86 0.14 16.19
C GLY A 35 -32.26 -0.33 14.79
N GLY A 36 -31.30 -0.90 14.08
CA GLY A 36 -31.53 -1.91 13.05
C GLY A 36 -31.16 -3.28 13.63
N GLN A 37 -32.12 -4.19 13.71
CA GLN A 37 -31.84 -5.59 14.03
C GLN A 37 -30.88 -6.18 13.00
N SER A 38 -29.69 -6.57 13.44
CA SER A 38 -28.78 -7.43 12.69
C SER A 38 -29.45 -8.80 12.49
N ILE A 39 -29.75 -9.12 11.24
CA ILE A 39 -30.09 -10.48 10.80
C ILE A 39 -28.99 -10.88 9.82
N GLY A 40 -28.07 -11.72 10.28
CA GLY A 40 -26.97 -12.24 9.46
C GLY A 40 -27.51 -13.02 8.26
N VAL A 41 -27.22 -12.52 7.07
CA VAL A 41 -27.32 -13.26 5.81
C VAL A 41 -26.05 -14.11 5.67
N PRO A 42 -26.11 -15.36 5.17
CA PRO A 42 -24.90 -16.08 4.79
C PRO A 42 -24.24 -15.33 3.63
N GLU A 43 -23.05 -14.79 3.88
CA GLU A 43 -22.25 -13.91 3.00
C GLU A 43 -22.15 -14.37 1.51
N GLY A 44 -22.33 -15.66 1.23
CA GLY A 44 -22.26 -16.22 -0.13
C GLY A 44 -23.44 -15.84 -1.04
N ASP A 45 -24.68 -15.84 -0.52
CA ASP A 45 -25.87 -15.72 -1.37
C ASP A 45 -26.02 -14.29 -1.93
N ALA A 46 -25.65 -13.27 -1.14
CA ALA A 46 -25.77 -11.87 -1.54
C ALA A 46 -24.79 -11.50 -2.67
N VAL A 47 -23.53 -11.94 -2.56
CA VAL A 47 -22.49 -11.69 -3.56
C VAL A 47 -22.86 -12.36 -4.88
N ASP A 48 -23.32 -13.61 -4.84
CA ASP A 48 -23.69 -14.36 -6.04
C ASP A 48 -24.92 -13.74 -6.74
N ILE A 49 -25.93 -13.31 -5.98
CA ILE A 49 -27.11 -12.61 -6.53
C ILE A 49 -26.71 -11.29 -7.20
N ILE A 50 -25.84 -10.50 -6.57
CA ILE A 50 -25.40 -9.22 -7.14
C ILE A 50 -24.54 -9.46 -8.39
N ARG A 51 -23.66 -10.46 -8.39
CA ARG A 51 -22.90 -10.85 -9.59
C ARG A 51 -23.80 -11.30 -10.72
N ASP A 52 -24.83 -12.10 -10.42
CA ASP A 52 -25.84 -12.51 -11.38
C ASP A 52 -26.58 -11.28 -11.95
N PHE A 53 -26.97 -10.33 -11.11
CA PHE A 53 -27.62 -9.10 -11.56
C PHE A 53 -26.69 -8.31 -12.49
N VAL A 54 -25.44 -8.08 -12.09
CA VAL A 54 -24.45 -7.37 -12.90
C VAL A 54 -24.27 -8.04 -14.27
N ALA A 55 -24.19 -9.37 -14.31
CA ALA A 55 -23.97 -10.10 -15.55
C ALA A 55 -25.17 -10.10 -16.51
N ASN A 56 -26.41 -9.95 -16.01
CA ASN A 56 -27.63 -10.13 -16.81
C ASN A 56 -28.42 -8.83 -17.05
N GLU A 57 -28.35 -7.86 -16.13
CA GLU A 57 -29.24 -6.69 -16.09
C GLU A 57 -28.50 -5.35 -16.18
N LEU A 58 -27.20 -5.33 -15.88
CA LEU A 58 -26.40 -4.12 -15.87
C LEU A 58 -25.65 -3.96 -17.20
N ASP A 59 -25.56 -2.72 -17.69
CA ASP A 59 -24.72 -2.42 -18.86
C ASP A 59 -23.25 -2.76 -18.54
N GLU A 60 -22.51 -3.27 -19.52
CA GLU A 60 -21.12 -3.66 -19.31
C GLU A 60 -20.30 -2.49 -18.74
N LEU A 61 -20.50 -1.27 -19.24
CA LEU A 61 -19.78 -0.08 -18.81
C LEU A 61 -20.28 0.51 -17.49
N ALA A 62 -21.42 0.04 -16.98
CA ALA A 62 -21.97 0.53 -15.72
C ALA A 62 -21.28 -0.12 -14.51
N PHE A 63 -20.76 -1.34 -14.63
CA PHE A 63 -20.08 -2.00 -13.50
C PHE A 63 -18.73 -1.36 -13.17
N SER A 64 -18.48 -1.06 -11.89
CA SER A 64 -17.23 -0.41 -11.44
C SER A 64 -16.48 -1.15 -10.32
N GLY A 65 -17.06 -2.20 -9.72
CA GLY A 65 -16.43 -2.97 -8.63
C GLY A 65 -17.45 -3.59 -7.68
N LEU A 66 -17.01 -4.58 -6.90
CA LEU A 66 -17.86 -5.28 -5.92
C LEU A 66 -17.01 -5.80 -4.75
N TYR A 67 -17.17 -5.19 -3.58
CA TYR A 67 -16.40 -5.56 -2.39
C TYR A 67 -17.27 -5.72 -1.14
N LEU A 68 -16.67 -6.28 -0.09
CA LEU A 68 -17.27 -6.37 1.24
C LEU A 68 -16.73 -5.24 2.12
N ALA A 69 -17.61 -4.36 2.59
CA ALA A 69 -17.29 -3.38 3.62
C ALA A 69 -17.54 -3.98 5.01
N HIS A 70 -16.82 -3.52 6.04
CA HIS A 70 -16.90 -4.06 7.40
C HIS A 70 -17.46 -3.09 8.45
N ASP A 71 -17.58 -1.79 8.14
CA ASP A 71 -17.97 -0.72 9.09
C ASP A 71 -19.25 -0.03 8.61
N PRO A 72 -20.30 0.15 9.45
CA PRO A 72 -20.45 -0.32 10.84
C PRO A 72 -20.72 -1.83 10.99
N HIS A 73 -21.16 -2.48 9.91
CA HIS A 73 -21.43 -3.92 9.86
C HIS A 73 -20.97 -4.46 8.50
N MET A 74 -20.77 -5.77 8.38
CA MET A 74 -20.35 -6.37 7.11
C MET A 74 -21.49 -6.32 6.09
N HIS A 75 -21.25 -5.72 4.92
CA HIS A 75 -22.23 -5.63 3.84
C HIS A 75 -21.54 -5.58 2.47
N VAL A 76 -22.29 -5.96 1.43
CA VAL A 76 -21.81 -5.89 0.05
C VAL A 76 -21.93 -4.45 -0.45
N VAL A 77 -20.89 -3.94 -1.10
CA VAL A 77 -20.90 -2.65 -1.80
C VAL A 77 -20.73 -2.88 -3.29
N LEU A 78 -21.74 -2.50 -4.06
CA LEU A 78 -21.69 -2.46 -5.52
C LEU A 78 -21.30 -1.06 -5.97
N LEU A 79 -20.23 -0.95 -6.76
CA LEU A 79 -19.86 0.31 -7.41
C LEU A 79 -20.44 0.36 -8.83
N VAL A 80 -21.10 1.48 -9.14
CA VAL A 80 -21.69 1.72 -10.45
C VAL A 80 -21.18 3.04 -11.01
N GLN A 81 -20.85 3.06 -12.29
CA GLN A 81 -20.30 4.24 -12.95
C GLN A 81 -21.33 5.37 -12.92
N GLU A 82 -20.88 6.59 -12.62
CA GLU A 82 -21.74 7.76 -12.35
C GLU A 82 -22.83 8.02 -13.40
N ASP A 83 -22.56 7.82 -14.70
CA ASP A 83 -23.52 8.04 -15.78
C ASP A 83 -24.64 6.99 -15.82
N TYR A 84 -24.45 5.85 -15.15
CA TYR A 84 -25.42 4.76 -15.02
C TYR A 84 -26.01 4.66 -13.61
N TYR A 85 -25.62 5.53 -12.70
CA TYR A 85 -26.16 5.58 -11.35
C TYR A 85 -27.53 6.28 -11.39
N ASP A 86 -28.61 5.51 -11.29
CA ASP A 86 -29.99 6.01 -11.27
C ASP A 86 -30.73 5.67 -9.96
N GLU A 87 -31.82 6.40 -9.69
CA GLU A 87 -32.61 6.25 -8.45
C GLU A 87 -33.33 4.88 -8.37
N ASP A 88 -33.62 4.24 -9.51
CA ASP A 88 -34.40 3.01 -9.59
C ASP A 88 -33.52 1.74 -9.51
N LEU A 89 -32.20 1.88 -9.64
CA LEU A 89 -31.24 0.78 -9.66
C LEU A 89 -31.35 -0.11 -8.42
N ARG A 90 -31.57 0.50 -7.26
CA ARG A 90 -31.78 -0.25 -6.01
C ARG A 90 -33.03 -1.11 -6.07
N GLU A 91 -34.14 -0.57 -6.57
CA GLU A 91 -35.41 -1.29 -6.70
C GLU A 91 -35.27 -2.45 -7.68
N ARG A 92 -34.53 -2.25 -8.78
CA ARG A 92 -34.23 -3.30 -9.77
C ARG A 92 -33.43 -4.46 -9.17
N ILE A 93 -32.40 -4.17 -8.37
CA ILE A 93 -31.60 -5.20 -7.71
C ILE A 93 -32.43 -5.98 -6.69
N VAL A 94 -33.26 -5.29 -5.89
CA VAL A 94 -34.16 -5.95 -4.92
C VAL A 94 -35.17 -6.85 -5.64
N ALA A 95 -35.83 -6.36 -6.68
CA ALA A 95 -36.78 -7.14 -7.46
C ALA A 95 -36.11 -8.38 -8.13
N PHE A 96 -34.87 -8.23 -8.58
CA PHE A 96 -34.08 -9.35 -9.10
C PHE A 96 -33.77 -10.38 -8.01
N ALA A 97 -33.35 -9.94 -6.82
CA ALA A 97 -33.09 -10.81 -5.68
C ALA A 97 -34.34 -11.58 -5.23
N GLU A 98 -35.49 -10.91 -5.14
CA GLU A 98 -36.79 -11.54 -4.84
C GLU A 98 -37.15 -12.60 -5.89
N SER A 99 -36.89 -12.32 -7.17
CA SER A 99 -37.12 -13.29 -8.26
C SER A 99 -36.24 -14.54 -8.14
N LYS A 100 -35.10 -14.44 -7.45
CA LYS A 100 -34.17 -15.54 -7.14
C LYS A 100 -34.49 -16.21 -5.80
N GLY A 101 -35.56 -15.78 -5.10
CA GLY A 101 -35.98 -16.34 -3.82
C GLY A 101 -35.22 -15.78 -2.62
N SER A 102 -34.60 -14.60 -2.74
CA SER A 102 -33.94 -13.90 -1.66
C SER A 102 -34.73 -12.67 -1.24
N ASP A 103 -35.30 -12.71 -0.04
CA ASP A 103 -36.16 -11.65 0.49
C ASP A 103 -35.40 -10.63 1.36
N ASN A 104 -34.12 -10.90 1.68
CA ASN A 104 -33.30 -10.08 2.58
C ASN A 104 -31.88 -9.87 2.01
N LEU A 105 -31.75 -9.03 0.99
CA LEU A 105 -30.46 -8.62 0.45
C LEU A 105 -29.96 -7.34 1.15
N GLU A 106 -28.87 -7.44 1.90
CA GLU A 106 -28.20 -6.28 2.52
C GLU A 106 -27.02 -5.84 1.67
N PHE A 107 -27.12 -4.63 1.10
CA PHE A 107 -26.10 -4.07 0.24
C PHE A 107 -26.20 -2.54 0.16
N GLU A 108 -25.08 -1.94 -0.25
CA GLU A 108 -24.94 -0.53 -0.59
C GLU A 108 -24.61 -0.40 -2.08
N ILE A 109 -25.08 0.68 -2.71
CA ILE A 109 -24.67 1.07 -4.05
C ILE A 109 -23.97 2.41 -3.92
N LYS A 110 -22.78 2.55 -4.52
CA LYS A 110 -22.08 3.83 -4.59
C LYS A 110 -21.76 4.21 -6.04
N PRO A 111 -21.82 5.50 -6.37
CA PRO A 111 -21.31 5.99 -7.64
C PRO A 111 -19.78 5.85 -7.69
N ALA A 112 -19.26 5.64 -8.90
CA ALA A 112 -17.85 5.50 -9.20
C ALA A 112 -17.48 6.28 -10.47
N LYS A 113 -16.30 6.88 -10.48
CA LYS A 113 -15.83 7.73 -11.58
C LYS A 113 -15.46 6.91 -12.82
N TYR A 114 -14.88 5.73 -12.63
CA TYR A 114 -14.39 4.85 -13.69
C TYR A 114 -15.10 3.50 -13.66
N SER A 115 -15.48 3.00 -14.82
CA SER A 115 -15.93 1.61 -14.95
C SER A 115 -14.79 0.62 -14.72
N TYR A 116 -15.14 -0.62 -14.36
CA TYR A 116 -14.16 -1.68 -14.17
C TYR A 116 -13.40 -1.98 -15.47
N GLN A 117 -14.08 -1.98 -16.62
CA GLN A 117 -13.48 -2.17 -17.94
C GLN A 117 -12.48 -1.06 -18.29
N THR A 118 -12.73 0.17 -17.84
CA THR A 118 -11.78 1.27 -18.01
C THR A 118 -10.50 0.98 -17.23
N LEU A 119 -10.64 0.61 -15.95
CA LEU A 119 -9.51 0.26 -15.09
C LEU A 119 -8.75 -0.96 -15.60
N ASP A 120 -9.45 -2.01 -16.03
CA ASP A 120 -8.88 -3.24 -16.60
C ASP A 120 -8.11 -2.97 -17.90
N THR A 121 -8.66 -2.13 -18.79
CA THR A 121 -7.96 -1.71 -20.01
C THR A 121 -6.64 -1.02 -19.71
N ILE A 122 -6.61 -0.14 -18.71
CA ILE A 122 -5.40 0.56 -18.29
C ILE A 122 -4.42 -0.42 -17.63
N MET A 123 -4.92 -1.31 -16.77
CA MET A 123 -4.13 -2.37 -16.13
C MET A 123 -3.43 -3.26 -17.17
N ASN A 124 -4.14 -3.65 -18.23
CA ASN A 124 -3.57 -4.44 -19.32
C ASN A 124 -2.47 -3.67 -20.06
N LYS A 125 -2.67 -2.39 -20.35
CA LYS A 125 -1.61 -1.55 -20.96
C LYS A 125 -0.39 -1.37 -20.06
N LEU A 126 -0.59 -1.23 -18.74
CA LEU A 126 0.50 -1.17 -17.76
C LEU A 126 1.30 -2.48 -17.77
N ASN A 127 0.62 -3.63 -17.78
CA ASN A 127 1.26 -4.95 -17.87
C ASN A 127 2.06 -5.13 -19.16
N GLU A 128 1.49 -4.76 -20.31
CA GLU A 128 2.14 -4.84 -21.62
C GLU A 128 3.36 -3.92 -21.73
N SER A 129 3.31 -2.76 -21.05
CA SER A 129 4.34 -1.72 -21.13
C SER A 129 5.29 -1.73 -19.94
N TYR A 130 5.22 -2.73 -19.05
CA TYR A 130 5.92 -2.75 -17.75
C TYR A 130 7.42 -2.43 -17.87
N GLN A 131 8.11 -3.03 -18.83
CA GLN A 131 9.55 -2.80 -19.03
C GLN A 131 9.89 -1.39 -19.52
N GLN A 132 8.97 -0.74 -20.25
CA GLN A 132 9.13 0.63 -20.76
C GLN A 132 8.71 1.68 -19.72
N LEU A 133 7.96 1.23 -18.70
CA LEU A 133 7.50 2.04 -17.60
C LEU A 133 8.64 2.45 -16.67
N LEU A 134 9.68 1.63 -16.59
CA LEU A 134 10.82 1.85 -15.71
C LEU A 134 11.93 2.62 -16.43
N VAL A 135 12.44 3.68 -15.80
CA VAL A 135 13.62 4.42 -16.28
C VAL A 135 14.90 4.03 -15.54
N THR A 136 14.79 3.20 -14.50
CA THR A 136 15.89 2.59 -13.75
C THR A 136 15.67 1.07 -13.63
N GLU A 137 16.65 0.33 -13.09
CA GLU A 137 16.47 -1.09 -12.80
C GLU A 137 15.70 -1.36 -11.48
N ARG A 138 15.21 -0.32 -10.79
CA ARG A 138 14.30 -0.51 -9.65
C ARG A 138 12.92 -0.89 -10.16
N GLN A 139 12.36 -1.94 -9.58
CA GLN A 139 11.09 -2.53 -10.02
C GLN A 139 9.90 -1.80 -9.40
N VAL A 140 8.73 -1.89 -10.04
CA VAL A 140 7.46 -1.59 -9.36
C VAL A 140 7.24 -2.69 -8.31
N LEU A 141 6.95 -2.28 -7.08
CA LEU A 141 6.83 -3.20 -5.94
C LEU A 141 5.51 -3.98 -6.03
N SER A 142 4.43 -3.29 -6.37
CA SER A 142 3.13 -3.88 -6.66
C SER A 142 2.24 -2.89 -7.41
N PHE A 143 1.27 -3.38 -8.18
CA PHE A 143 0.21 -2.55 -8.73
C PHE A 143 -1.03 -3.40 -9.00
N GLY A 144 -2.20 -2.78 -8.98
CA GLY A 144 -3.47 -3.49 -9.11
C GLY A 144 -4.67 -2.56 -9.11
N ILE A 145 -5.85 -3.11 -9.37
CA ILE A 145 -7.10 -2.36 -9.22
C ILE A 145 -7.47 -2.36 -7.75
N ASP A 146 -7.64 -1.16 -7.17
CA ASP A 146 -8.27 -0.95 -5.88
C ASP A 146 -9.74 -0.62 -6.14
N GLU A 147 -10.61 -1.62 -5.99
CA GLU A 147 -12.04 -1.44 -6.20
C GLU A 147 -12.62 -0.45 -5.20
N MET A 148 -12.18 -0.46 -3.94
CA MET A 148 -12.75 0.41 -2.90
C MET A 148 -12.53 1.89 -3.21
N GLU A 149 -11.36 2.21 -3.74
CA GLU A 149 -10.99 3.57 -4.13
C GLU A 149 -11.28 3.89 -5.60
N ASN A 150 -11.85 2.93 -6.35
CA ASN A 150 -12.14 3.00 -7.78
C ASN A 150 -10.96 3.54 -8.62
N ARG A 151 -9.76 3.02 -8.38
CA ARG A 151 -8.53 3.46 -9.05
C ARG A 151 -7.50 2.35 -9.14
N ILE A 152 -6.42 2.58 -9.88
CA ILE A 152 -5.26 1.69 -9.89
C ILE A 152 -4.30 2.16 -8.80
N PHE A 153 -3.83 1.26 -7.94
CA PHE A 153 -2.71 1.54 -7.04
C PHE A 153 -1.40 1.10 -7.72
N MET A 154 -0.32 1.82 -7.44
CA MET A 154 1.03 1.49 -7.90
C MET A 154 2.04 1.86 -6.82
N ASP A 155 2.63 0.84 -6.19
CA ASP A 155 3.68 0.98 -5.19
C ASP A 155 5.04 0.93 -5.88
N VAL A 156 5.87 1.95 -5.67
CA VAL A 156 7.22 2.07 -6.24
C VAL A 156 8.21 2.53 -5.18
N SER A 157 9.51 2.29 -5.39
CA SER A 157 10.51 2.85 -4.49
C SER A 157 10.56 4.37 -4.53
N THR A 158 10.58 4.93 -5.74
CA THR A 158 10.33 6.36 -5.96
C THR A 158 9.67 6.57 -7.30
N LYS A 159 8.85 7.63 -7.40
CA LYS A 159 8.23 8.10 -8.63
C LYS A 159 9.26 8.50 -9.68
N ALA A 160 10.49 8.82 -9.27
CA ALA A 160 11.60 9.09 -10.19
C ALA A 160 12.01 7.87 -11.03
N ASP A 161 11.63 6.66 -10.61
CA ASP A 161 11.89 5.42 -11.36
C ASP A 161 10.89 5.19 -12.49
N LEU A 162 9.85 6.02 -12.59
CA LEU A 162 8.76 5.86 -13.55
C LEU A 162 8.91 6.81 -14.76
N ASN A 163 8.58 6.28 -15.94
CA ASN A 163 8.34 7.05 -17.14
C ASN A 163 6.94 7.72 -17.06
N LEU A 164 6.90 8.92 -16.49
CA LEU A 164 5.65 9.65 -16.26
C LEU A 164 4.92 10.05 -17.55
N ASP A 165 5.66 10.28 -18.64
CA ASP A 165 5.06 10.61 -19.94
C ASP A 165 4.31 9.40 -20.51
N LEU A 166 4.91 8.21 -20.43
CA LEU A 166 4.25 6.97 -20.83
C LEU A 166 3.07 6.64 -19.93
N LEU A 167 3.16 6.89 -18.62
CA LEU A 167 2.02 6.75 -17.71
C LEU A 167 0.86 7.64 -18.13
N SER A 168 1.14 8.91 -18.42
CA SER A 168 0.12 9.85 -18.89
C SER A 168 -0.49 9.40 -20.22
N GLU A 169 0.30 8.85 -21.15
CA GLU A 169 -0.21 8.28 -22.39
C GLU A 169 -1.14 7.08 -22.13
N ILE A 170 -0.73 6.15 -21.27
CA ILE A 170 -1.50 4.95 -20.91
C ILE A 170 -2.85 5.32 -20.29
N THR A 171 -2.87 6.35 -19.43
CA THR A 171 -4.08 6.83 -18.75
C THR A 171 -4.90 7.83 -19.59
N GLY A 172 -4.45 8.17 -20.80
CA GLY A 172 -5.10 9.18 -21.64
C GLY A 172 -5.09 10.58 -21.02
N GLY A 173 -4.07 10.89 -20.21
CA GLY A 173 -3.90 12.16 -19.50
C GLY A 173 -4.66 12.26 -18.17
N ASN A 174 -5.23 11.16 -17.68
CA ASN A 174 -5.97 11.14 -16.42
C ASN A 174 -5.06 10.68 -15.27
N ASP A 175 -4.25 11.59 -14.75
CA ASP A 175 -3.25 11.27 -13.73
C ASP A 175 -3.86 10.82 -12.39
N GLU A 176 -5.14 11.10 -12.15
CA GLU A 176 -5.85 10.70 -10.92
C GLU A 176 -6.24 9.22 -10.91
N ILE A 177 -6.21 8.54 -12.07
CA ILE A 177 -6.62 7.13 -12.17
C ILE A 177 -5.59 6.16 -11.60
N ILE A 178 -4.32 6.59 -11.49
CA ILE A 178 -3.25 5.82 -10.87
C ILE A 178 -2.80 6.55 -9.60
N HIS A 179 -3.06 5.95 -8.45
CA HIS A 179 -2.49 6.37 -7.19
C HIS A 179 -1.09 5.75 -7.03
N ILE A 180 -0.08 6.58 -7.24
CA ILE A 180 1.32 6.21 -7.03
C ILE A 180 1.67 6.43 -5.56
N LYS A 181 2.08 5.36 -4.88
CA LYS A 181 2.62 5.40 -3.52
C LYS A 181 4.11 5.12 -3.57
N GLU A 182 4.90 6.05 -3.07
CA GLU A 182 6.35 5.90 -3.01
C GLU A 182 6.79 5.24 -1.70
N GLY A 183 7.86 4.45 -1.79
CA GLY A 183 8.53 3.80 -0.68
C GLY A 183 9.63 4.67 -0.08
N ILE A 184 10.62 4.00 0.52
CA ILE A 184 11.65 4.66 1.32
C ILE A 184 12.65 5.50 0.50
N MET A 185 12.71 5.29 -0.82
CA MET A 185 13.57 6.07 -1.71
C MET A 185 12.97 7.43 -2.10
N SER A 186 11.73 7.73 -1.71
CA SER A 186 11.13 9.06 -1.88
C SER A 186 11.78 10.15 -1.05
N ALA A 187 12.44 9.76 0.05
CA ALA A 187 13.08 10.66 0.98
C ALA A 187 14.51 10.18 1.26
N VAL A 188 15.46 10.82 0.59
CA VAL A 188 16.89 10.50 0.67
C VAL A 188 17.71 11.68 1.17
N ASP A 189 18.88 11.38 1.72
CA ASP A 189 19.89 12.37 2.10
C ASP A 189 20.64 12.92 0.88
N GLU A 190 21.64 13.78 1.12
CA GLU A 190 22.47 14.39 0.07
C GLU A 190 23.31 13.37 -0.72
N ASN A 191 23.48 12.16 -0.21
CA ASN A 191 24.21 11.07 -0.86
C ASN A 191 23.25 10.09 -1.56
N GLY A 192 21.93 10.30 -1.47
CA GLY A 192 20.93 9.41 -2.06
C GLY A 192 20.59 8.17 -1.20
N LEU A 193 21.02 8.13 0.06
CA LEU A 193 20.63 7.08 1.01
C LEU A 193 19.27 7.42 1.65
N PRO A 194 18.39 6.43 1.91
CA PRO A 194 17.13 6.69 2.61
C PRO A 194 17.35 7.34 3.98
N ILE A 195 16.52 8.33 4.31
CA ILE A 195 16.50 8.93 5.67
C ILE A 195 15.80 8.03 6.70
N ALA A 196 15.06 7.01 6.23
CA ALA A 196 14.43 6.00 7.07
C ALA A 196 15.49 5.12 7.74
N GLU A 197 15.11 4.45 8.83
CA GLU A 197 15.99 3.47 9.48
C GLU A 197 16.29 2.29 8.52
N PRO A 198 17.53 1.74 8.53
CA PRO A 198 17.86 0.59 7.73
C PRO A 198 17.06 -0.63 8.16
N PHE A 199 16.75 -1.50 7.21
CA PHE A 199 16.09 -2.78 7.49
C PHE A 199 16.97 -3.66 8.37
N ILE A 200 18.28 -3.70 8.09
CA ILE A 200 19.27 -4.42 8.88
C ILE A 200 20.61 -3.68 8.89
N THR A 201 21.31 -3.79 10.01
CA THR A 201 22.72 -3.44 10.14
C THR A 201 23.46 -4.69 10.57
N GLY A 202 24.50 -5.09 9.84
CA GLY A 202 25.19 -6.35 10.09
C GLY A 202 26.47 -6.51 9.29
N ILE A 203 27.03 -7.71 9.32
CA ILE A 203 28.25 -8.07 8.59
C ILE A 203 27.87 -8.85 7.32
N VAL A 204 28.52 -8.55 6.21
CA VAL A 204 28.43 -9.37 4.99
C VAL A 204 29.12 -10.72 5.25
N MET A 205 28.33 -11.78 5.37
CA MET A 205 28.81 -13.12 5.70
C MET A 205 29.19 -13.93 4.45
N GLU A 206 28.47 -13.70 3.36
CA GLU A 206 28.63 -14.41 2.09
C GLU A 206 28.23 -13.50 0.93
N ILE A 207 28.88 -13.67 -0.23
CA ILE A 207 28.42 -13.14 -1.51
C ILE A 207 28.29 -14.35 -2.44
N ASP A 208 27.08 -14.62 -2.93
CA ASP A 208 26.82 -15.80 -3.75
C ASP A 208 27.22 -15.60 -5.23
N GLU A 209 27.11 -16.65 -6.03
CA GLU A 209 27.47 -16.62 -7.46
C GLU A 209 26.64 -15.63 -8.29
N ASN A 210 25.48 -15.18 -7.78
CA ASN A 210 24.61 -14.20 -8.42
C ASN A 210 24.84 -12.78 -7.87
N GLY A 211 25.87 -12.58 -7.04
CA GLY A 211 26.18 -11.28 -6.43
C GLY A 211 25.24 -10.89 -5.28
N ARG A 212 24.43 -11.83 -4.76
CA ARG A 212 23.58 -11.56 -3.59
C ARG A 212 24.41 -11.59 -2.33
N ILE A 213 24.17 -10.63 -1.44
CA ILE A 213 24.89 -10.53 -0.17
C ILE A 213 24.07 -11.13 0.97
N LEU A 214 24.67 -12.01 1.77
CA LEU A 214 24.09 -12.51 3.02
C LEU A 214 24.53 -11.62 4.18
N ILE A 215 23.59 -11.02 4.90
CA ILE A 215 23.88 -10.20 6.08
C ILE A 215 23.47 -10.97 7.34
N ASP A 216 24.42 -11.14 8.27
CA ASP A 216 24.25 -11.77 9.59
C ASP A 216 23.55 -13.15 9.59
N ASP A 217 23.66 -13.93 8.50
CA ASP A 217 22.96 -15.21 8.32
C ASP A 217 21.42 -15.10 8.38
N GLN A 218 20.88 -13.88 8.23
CA GLN A 218 19.46 -13.59 8.35
C GLN A 218 18.78 -13.41 7.00
N ILE A 219 19.42 -12.68 6.09
CA ILE A 219 18.80 -12.28 4.82
C ILE A 219 19.82 -12.19 3.68
N TYR A 220 19.44 -12.73 2.53
CA TYR A 220 20.08 -12.44 1.24
C TYR A 220 19.43 -11.23 0.59
N PHE A 221 20.24 -10.24 0.23
CA PHE A 221 19.82 -9.14 -0.64
C PHE A 221 20.34 -9.32 -2.06
N SER A 222 19.42 -9.29 -3.01
CA SER A 222 19.76 -9.00 -4.41
C SER A 222 20.10 -7.53 -4.58
N ILE A 223 21.15 -7.25 -5.35
CA ILE A 223 21.67 -5.93 -5.67
C ILE A 223 21.71 -5.82 -7.19
N ASN A 224 21.43 -4.64 -7.74
CA ASN A 224 21.60 -4.35 -9.16
C ASN A 224 22.11 -2.92 -9.38
N ASP A 225 22.13 -2.47 -10.64
CA ASP A 225 22.69 -1.16 -11.01
C ASP A 225 21.87 0.03 -10.46
N ALA A 226 20.65 -0.21 -9.99
CA ALA A 226 19.82 0.81 -9.36
C ALA A 226 19.88 0.80 -7.82
N THR A 227 20.64 -0.11 -7.21
CA THR A 227 20.94 -0.07 -5.78
C THR A 227 21.92 1.06 -5.49
N VAL A 228 21.57 1.98 -4.57
CA VAL A 228 22.48 3.06 -4.16
C VAL A 228 23.51 2.52 -3.18
N ILE A 229 24.79 2.47 -3.55
CA ILE A 229 25.86 1.98 -2.66
C ILE A 229 26.81 3.13 -2.32
N ARG A 230 27.00 3.37 -1.01
CA ARG A 230 27.86 4.42 -0.48
C ARG A 230 28.81 3.90 0.59
N ASP A 231 29.98 4.51 0.71
CA ASP A 231 30.85 4.31 1.86
C ASP A 231 30.45 5.20 3.06
N HIS A 232 31.21 5.10 4.15
CA HIS A 232 30.97 5.88 5.38
C HIS A 232 31.15 7.39 5.18
N SER A 233 31.90 7.80 4.14
CA SER A 233 32.16 9.20 3.78
C SER A 233 31.14 9.78 2.79
N GLY A 234 30.26 8.93 2.23
CA GLY A 234 29.28 9.30 1.20
C GLY A 234 29.79 9.11 -0.23
N ALA A 235 30.97 8.53 -0.44
CA ALA A 235 31.48 8.24 -1.76
C ALA A 235 30.70 7.09 -2.42
N GLU A 236 30.49 7.19 -3.73
CA GLU A 236 29.90 6.11 -4.52
C GLU A 236 30.79 4.88 -4.55
N LEU A 237 30.17 3.71 -4.37
CA LEU A 237 30.80 2.41 -4.49
C LEU A 237 30.10 1.61 -5.58
N GLU A 238 30.85 0.71 -6.22
CA GLU A 238 30.28 -0.33 -7.08
C GLU A 238 29.94 -1.58 -6.25
N VAL A 239 29.13 -2.49 -6.80
CA VAL A 239 28.79 -3.77 -6.14
C VAL A 239 30.05 -4.55 -5.77
N ASP A 240 31.05 -4.51 -6.64
CA ASP A 240 32.34 -5.16 -6.45
C ASP A 240 33.15 -4.58 -5.29
N ASP A 241 32.83 -3.40 -4.74
CA ASP A 241 33.52 -2.84 -3.58
C ASP A 241 33.02 -3.43 -2.25
N ILE A 242 31.87 -4.13 -2.26
CA ILE A 242 31.35 -4.87 -1.11
C ILE A 242 32.05 -6.22 -1.01
N LYS A 243 32.59 -6.53 0.17
CA LYS A 243 33.35 -7.75 0.45
C LYS A 243 32.80 -8.47 1.67
N VAL A 244 32.99 -9.79 1.70
CA VAL A 244 32.76 -10.58 2.91
C VAL A 244 33.59 -10.02 4.05
N GLY A 245 32.94 -9.78 5.19
CA GLY A 245 33.51 -9.17 6.38
C GLY A 245 33.21 -7.69 6.54
N ASP A 246 32.75 -6.98 5.49
CA ASP A 246 32.36 -5.58 5.60
C ASP A 246 31.15 -5.40 6.51
N GLN A 247 31.15 -4.33 7.30
CA GLN A 247 30.00 -3.93 8.09
C GLN A 247 29.12 -2.98 7.25
N VAL A 248 27.83 -3.32 7.13
CA VAL A 248 26.90 -2.59 6.26
C VAL A 248 25.58 -2.28 6.95
N MET A 249 24.95 -1.19 6.51
CA MET A 249 23.53 -0.92 6.67
C MET A 249 22.84 -1.19 5.33
N ALA A 250 21.74 -1.94 5.34
CA ALA A 250 20.98 -2.24 4.13
C ALA A 250 19.53 -1.79 4.29
N TRP A 251 19.03 -1.11 3.27
CA TRP A 251 17.64 -0.71 3.12
C TRP A 251 16.98 -1.56 2.05
N SER A 252 15.77 -1.99 2.34
CA SER A 252 14.97 -2.78 1.41
C SER A 252 13.63 -2.12 1.21
N ASP A 253 13.07 -2.33 0.03
CA ASP A 253 11.74 -1.91 -0.31
C ASP A 253 10.99 -3.08 -0.96
N GLY A 254 9.68 -3.09 -0.81
CA GLY A 254 8.82 -4.19 -1.26
C GLY A 254 8.81 -5.42 -0.32
N MET A 255 8.43 -6.57 -0.87
CA MET A 255 8.20 -7.79 -0.10
C MET A 255 9.52 -8.50 0.26
N ILE A 256 9.66 -8.84 1.55
CA ILE A 256 10.68 -9.79 2.03
C ILE A 256 10.09 -11.20 2.01
N LEU A 257 10.75 -12.12 1.31
CA LEU A 257 10.40 -13.53 1.33
C LEU A 257 10.87 -14.16 2.64
N HIS A 258 9.92 -14.67 3.42
CA HIS A 258 10.17 -15.34 4.71
C HIS A 258 10.69 -16.77 4.54
N SER A 259 11.85 -16.92 3.92
CA SER A 259 12.65 -18.16 3.84
C SER A 259 13.73 -18.20 4.94
N LEU A 260 14.53 -19.28 4.97
CA LEU A 260 15.67 -19.43 5.87
C LEU A 260 16.96 -19.70 5.05
N PRO A 261 17.84 -18.70 4.85
CA PRO A 261 17.69 -17.28 5.21
C PRO A 261 16.59 -16.56 4.42
N ALA A 262 16.11 -15.42 4.92
CA ALA A 262 15.14 -14.57 4.22
C ALA A 262 15.73 -14.03 2.91
N GLN A 263 14.88 -13.56 2.00
CA GLN A 263 15.33 -13.01 0.72
C GLN A 263 14.60 -11.71 0.39
N GLY A 264 15.36 -10.71 -0.07
CA GLY A 264 14.82 -9.43 -0.48
C GLY A 264 15.69 -8.73 -1.51
N TYR A 265 15.32 -7.51 -1.86
CA TYR A 265 16.09 -6.64 -2.74
C TYR A 265 16.56 -5.40 -1.98
N ALA A 266 17.83 -5.03 -2.15
CA ALA A 266 18.37 -3.83 -1.53
C ALA A 266 18.17 -2.63 -2.46
N VAL A 267 17.51 -1.59 -1.96
CA VAL A 267 17.41 -0.29 -2.66
C VAL A 267 18.59 0.62 -2.34
N ALA A 268 19.21 0.44 -1.17
CA ALA A 268 20.42 1.13 -0.79
C ALA A 268 21.26 0.31 0.19
N ILE A 269 22.58 0.51 0.14
CA ILE A 269 23.57 -0.08 1.05
C ILE A 269 24.57 1.01 1.44
N LYS A 270 24.87 1.09 2.73
CA LYS A 270 25.95 1.92 3.27
C LYS A 270 27.00 1.04 3.94
N LYS A 271 28.22 1.06 3.41
CA LYS A 271 29.39 0.44 4.06
C LYS A 271 29.90 1.34 5.19
N LEU A 272 30.16 0.77 6.36
CA LEU A 272 30.49 1.50 7.58
C LEU A 272 31.98 1.61 7.87
N ASP A 273 32.80 0.80 7.20
CA ASP A 273 34.23 0.62 7.43
C ASP A 273 35.09 0.66 6.15
#